data_AF-A0A957M606-F1
#
_entry.id   AF-A0A957M606-F1
#
_cell.length_a   1.000
_cell.length_b   1.000
_cell.length_c   1.000
_cell.angle_alpha   90.00
_cell.angle_beta   90.00
_cell.angle_gamma   90.00
#
_symmetry.space_group_name_H-M   'P 1'
#
loop_
_entity.id
_entity.type
_entity.pdbx_description
1 polymer ?
#
loop_
_entity_poly.entity_id
_entity_poly.type
_entity_poly.pdbx_seq_one_letter_code
_entity_poly.pdbx_strand_id
1 'polypeptide(L)'
;FIGATESGVPTTLGRGGSDYSAAIVGAALDVDEIQIWTDVNGVMTADPRIVPNARSLHQLSYEEVAELAYYGAKVLHPKTVTPAIEKKIPVRVLNTFEPAHPGTLIVEKAESDGRGTVKAITAIRSMNLITVAGRGMMGVPGIAARTFGAVANVGANVLMISQSSSEQSICFVVPESSADEVIAALRGEFQRELERHYIDEIHGMSHINIVAVVGSGMRGTPGLAANVFTAVARSGINVIAIAQGSSEANISLVVIDADVTASLRAIHDIFELHVPTEQRSPAHTAGATA
;
A
#
# COMPACT_ATOMS: atom_id res chain seq x y z
N PHE A 1 -7.81 14.13 20.78
CA PHE A 1 -6.88 13.02 21.05
C PHE A 1 -6.89 12.50 22.49
N ILE A 2 -7.74 13.05 23.37
CA ILE A 2 -7.80 12.68 24.80
C ILE A 2 -9.14 12.00 25.10
N GLY A 3 -9.16 11.18 26.15
CA GLY A 3 -10.36 10.55 26.69
C GLY A 3 -10.19 10.27 28.19
N ALA A 4 -11.06 9.45 28.77
CA ALA A 4 -10.94 9.02 30.15
C ALA A 4 -11.31 7.54 30.32
N THR A 5 -10.73 6.88 31.33
CA THR A 5 -11.19 5.55 31.79
C THR A 5 -12.57 5.67 32.45
N GLU A 6 -13.22 4.54 32.73
CA GLU A 6 -14.50 4.51 33.48
C GLU A 6 -14.38 5.18 34.87
N SER A 7 -13.19 5.15 35.48
CA SER A 7 -12.90 5.83 36.76
C SER A 7 -12.54 7.31 36.59
N GLY A 8 -12.64 7.88 35.40
CA GLY A 8 -12.35 9.28 35.11
C GLY A 8 -10.87 9.62 34.96
N VAL A 9 -9.97 8.64 34.84
CA VAL A 9 -8.53 8.90 34.68
C VAL A 9 -8.26 9.34 33.23
N PRO A 10 -7.65 10.52 32.99
CA PRO A 10 -7.34 10.97 31.64
C PRO A 10 -6.41 10.01 30.91
N THR A 11 -6.68 9.77 29.63
CA THR A 11 -5.86 8.93 28.74
C THR A 11 -5.76 9.54 27.34
N THR A 12 -4.88 8.99 26.51
CA THR A 12 -4.70 9.40 25.11
C THR A 12 -5.15 8.30 24.16
N LEU A 13 -5.58 8.69 22.96
CA LEU A 13 -6.06 7.78 21.92
C LEU A 13 -4.94 7.33 20.97
N GLY A 14 -3.68 7.55 21.33
CA GLY A 14 -2.52 7.23 20.50
C GLY A 14 -2.37 8.12 19.25
N ARG A 15 -1.56 7.63 18.30
CA ARG A 15 -1.26 8.33 17.04
C ARG A 15 -2.52 8.44 16.17
N GLY A 16 -2.79 9.63 15.65
CA GLY A 16 -4.03 9.91 14.91
C GLY A 16 -5.25 10.09 15.83
N GLY A 17 -5.03 10.26 17.13
CA GLY A 17 -6.10 10.34 18.12
C GLY A 17 -7.04 11.54 17.95
N SER A 18 -6.65 12.61 17.25
CA SER A 18 -7.55 13.74 16.96
C SER A 18 -8.58 13.38 15.89
N ASP A 19 -8.14 12.80 14.77
CA ASP A 19 -9.03 12.26 13.73
C ASP A 19 -9.97 11.20 14.32
N TYR A 20 -9.43 10.33 15.20
CA TYR A 20 -10.24 9.34 15.90
C TYR A 20 -11.27 9.95 16.86
N SER A 21 -10.93 11.06 17.52
CA SER A 21 -11.90 11.80 18.33
C SER A 21 -13.05 12.33 17.46
N ALA A 22 -12.73 12.91 16.29
CA ALA A 22 -13.74 13.41 15.36
C ALA A 22 -14.64 12.27 14.83
N ALA A 23 -14.06 11.11 14.53
CA ALA A 23 -14.81 9.94 14.09
C ALA A 23 -15.76 9.41 15.17
N ILE A 24 -15.30 9.31 16.42
CA ILE A 24 -16.15 8.89 17.56
C ILE A 24 -17.33 9.86 17.73
N VAL A 25 -17.07 11.17 17.74
CA VAL A 25 -18.11 12.18 17.93
C VAL A 25 -19.09 12.17 16.77
N GLY A 26 -18.61 12.10 15.52
CA GLY A 26 -19.46 12.03 14.34
C GLY A 26 -20.36 10.79 14.35
N ALA A 27 -19.80 9.63 14.70
CA ALA A 27 -20.54 8.37 14.82
C ALA A 27 -21.58 8.38 15.96
N ALA A 28 -21.28 9.05 17.08
CA ALA A 28 -22.20 9.17 18.21
C ALA A 28 -23.38 10.12 17.95
N LEU A 29 -23.17 11.11 17.07
CA LEU A 29 -24.17 12.11 16.70
C LEU A 29 -24.91 11.77 15.39
N ASP A 30 -24.56 10.66 14.73
CA ASP A 30 -25.10 10.26 13.42
C ASP A 30 -25.06 11.41 12.39
N VAL A 31 -23.90 12.06 12.27
CA VAL A 31 -23.72 13.20 11.36
C VAL A 31 -23.72 12.79 9.88
N ASP A 32 -24.07 13.73 9.00
CA ASP A 32 -24.05 13.52 7.54
C ASP A 32 -22.62 13.42 6.96
N GLU A 33 -21.63 14.08 7.57
CA GLU A 33 -20.24 14.11 7.11
C GLU A 33 -19.29 14.43 8.28
N ILE A 34 -18.10 13.82 8.29
CA ILE A 34 -16.98 14.20 9.16
C ILE A 34 -15.93 14.93 8.33
N GLN A 35 -15.53 16.13 8.76
CA GLN A 35 -14.51 16.91 8.07
C GLN A 35 -13.17 16.91 8.80
N ILE A 36 -12.13 16.47 8.11
CA ILE A 36 -10.75 16.49 8.58
C ILE A 36 -10.01 17.61 7.86
N TRP A 37 -9.73 18.69 8.58
CA TRP A 37 -9.03 19.85 8.08
C TRP A 37 -7.52 19.71 8.31
N THR A 38 -6.74 19.71 7.23
CA THR A 38 -5.28 19.55 7.20
C THR A 38 -4.62 20.68 6.39
N ASP A 39 -3.35 20.51 6.02
CA ASP A 39 -2.51 21.43 5.26
C ASP A 39 -2.36 21.08 3.76
N VAL A 40 -3.16 20.14 3.26
CA VAL A 40 -3.14 19.67 1.87
C VAL A 40 -4.54 19.65 1.26
N ASN A 41 -4.62 19.82 -0.05
CA ASN A 41 -5.86 19.80 -0.83
C ASN A 41 -6.43 18.38 -0.99
N GLY A 42 -6.73 17.71 0.12
CA GLY A 42 -7.21 16.33 0.13
C GLY A 42 -6.11 15.30 -0.15
N VAL A 43 -6.52 14.15 -0.67
CA VAL A 43 -5.63 13.05 -1.07
C VAL A 43 -5.19 13.26 -2.52
N MET A 44 -3.89 13.17 -2.75
CA MET A 44 -3.29 13.39 -4.07
C MET A 44 -3.14 12.07 -4.85
N THR A 45 -3.14 12.15 -6.18
CA THR A 45 -2.86 10.99 -7.07
C THR A 45 -1.46 10.42 -6.90
N ALA A 46 -0.51 11.22 -6.40
CA ALA A 46 0.87 10.86 -6.08
C ALA A 46 1.46 11.94 -5.16
N ASP A 47 2.64 11.72 -4.58
CA ASP A 47 3.35 12.79 -3.87
C ASP A 47 3.78 13.89 -4.87
N PRO A 48 3.25 15.14 -4.75
CA PRO A 48 3.54 16.22 -5.68
C PRO A 48 5.02 16.65 -5.70
N ARG A 49 5.80 16.28 -4.67
CA ARG A 49 7.26 16.52 -4.63
C ARG A 49 8.02 15.59 -5.58
N ILE A 50 7.44 14.43 -5.88
CA ILE A 50 8.04 13.41 -6.76
C ILE A 50 7.44 13.52 -8.17
N VAL A 51 6.12 13.74 -8.25
CA VAL A 51 5.31 13.82 -9.47
C VAL A 51 4.64 15.19 -9.54
N PRO A 52 5.24 16.20 -10.20
CA PRO A 52 4.80 17.61 -10.11
C PRO A 52 3.38 17.89 -10.64
N ASN A 53 2.89 17.06 -11.56
CA ASN A 53 1.54 17.13 -12.13
C ASN A 53 0.52 16.27 -11.35
N ALA A 54 0.85 15.84 -10.12
CA ALA A 54 -0.11 15.19 -9.23
C ALA A 54 -1.26 16.14 -8.89
N ARG A 55 -2.48 15.60 -8.83
CA ARG A 55 -3.71 16.35 -8.55
C ARG A 55 -4.44 15.80 -7.34
N SER A 56 -5.34 16.60 -6.79
CA SER A 56 -6.29 16.16 -5.79
C SER A 56 -7.30 15.18 -6.38
N LEU A 57 -7.64 14.16 -5.60
CA LEU A 57 -8.72 13.23 -5.90
C LEU A 57 -10.04 13.78 -5.38
N HIS A 58 -11.08 13.74 -6.20
CA HIS A 58 -12.40 14.19 -5.79
C HIS A 58 -13.04 13.20 -4.79
N GLN A 59 -12.90 11.90 -5.06
CA GLN A 59 -13.53 10.85 -4.28
C GLN A 59 -12.66 9.59 -4.18
N LEU A 60 -12.67 8.95 -3.01
CA LEU A 60 -12.06 7.65 -2.74
C LEU A 60 -13.00 6.76 -1.92
N SER A 61 -12.81 5.44 -2.01
CA SER A 61 -13.40 4.50 -1.07
C SER A 61 -12.53 4.36 0.18
N TYR A 62 -13.12 3.91 1.29
CA TYR A 62 -12.36 3.57 2.49
C TYR A 62 -11.29 2.50 2.25
N GLU A 63 -11.55 1.54 1.35
CA GLU A 63 -10.59 0.52 0.96
C GLU A 63 -9.38 1.14 0.22
N GLU A 64 -9.62 2.04 -0.72
CA GLU A 64 -8.55 2.73 -1.46
C GLU A 64 -7.69 3.59 -0.52
N VAL A 65 -8.30 4.29 0.44
CA VAL A 65 -7.56 5.06 1.45
C VAL A 65 -6.74 4.15 2.36
N ALA A 66 -7.27 2.97 2.70
CA ALA A 66 -6.55 1.99 3.50
C ALA A 66 -5.30 1.47 2.79
N GLU A 67 -5.41 1.12 1.51
CA GLU A 67 -4.26 0.71 0.69
C GLU A 67 -3.23 1.85 0.59
N LEU A 68 -3.66 3.08 0.32
CA LEU A 68 -2.76 4.23 0.25
C LEU A 68 -2.01 4.46 1.58
N ALA A 69 -2.73 4.45 2.70
CA ALA A 69 -2.13 4.62 4.02
C ALA A 69 -1.16 3.49 4.35
N TYR A 70 -1.51 2.25 4.01
CA TYR A 70 -0.66 1.09 4.21
C TYR A 70 0.64 1.20 3.39
N TYR A 71 0.55 1.66 2.14
CA TYR A 71 1.70 1.86 1.26
C TYR A 71 2.36 3.24 1.37
N GLY A 72 2.29 3.85 2.55
CA GLY A 72 3.12 4.99 2.94
C GLY A 72 2.65 6.36 2.46
N ALA A 73 1.46 6.45 1.84
CA ALA A 73 0.86 7.74 1.59
C ALA A 73 0.54 8.40 2.94
N LYS A 74 0.95 9.67 3.11
CA LYS A 74 0.62 10.47 4.29
C LYS A 74 -0.83 10.95 4.19
N VAL A 75 -1.75 10.01 4.38
CA VAL A 75 -3.20 10.21 4.32
C VAL A 75 -3.84 9.76 5.63
N LEU A 76 -5.15 9.92 5.71
CA LEU A 76 -5.96 9.44 6.82
C LEU A 76 -5.74 7.94 7.06
N HIS A 77 -5.32 7.57 8.26
CA HIS A 77 -5.10 6.16 8.60
C HIS A 77 -6.44 5.49 8.93
N PRO A 78 -6.80 4.32 8.36
CA PRO A 78 -8.13 3.71 8.55
C PRO A 78 -8.57 3.53 10.01
N LYS A 79 -7.63 3.16 10.88
CA LYS A 79 -7.86 3.06 12.34
C LYS A 79 -8.40 4.34 12.98
N THR A 80 -8.11 5.51 12.41
CA THR A 80 -8.57 6.79 12.95
C THR A 80 -10.00 7.12 12.52
N VAL A 81 -10.58 6.37 11.58
CA VAL A 81 -11.96 6.58 11.11
C VAL A 81 -12.81 5.32 11.12
N THR A 82 -12.38 4.28 11.85
CA THR A 82 -13.17 3.07 12.06
C THR A 82 -14.63 3.34 12.46
N PRO A 83 -14.95 4.28 13.38
CA PRO A 83 -16.33 4.57 13.74
C PRO A 83 -17.14 5.12 12.55
N ALA A 84 -16.51 5.93 11.69
CA ALA A 84 -17.14 6.45 10.47
C ALA A 84 -17.38 5.33 9.44
N ILE A 85 -16.43 4.40 9.30
CA ILE A 85 -16.56 3.22 8.42
C ILE A 85 -17.75 2.35 8.87
N GLU A 86 -17.83 2.02 10.16
CA GLU A 86 -18.89 1.17 10.73
C GLU A 86 -20.29 1.80 10.57
N LYS A 87 -20.39 3.11 10.75
CA LYS A 87 -21.63 3.88 10.56
C LYS A 87 -21.89 4.31 9.12
N LYS A 88 -20.97 4.00 8.19
CA LYS A 88 -21.02 4.43 6.78
C LYS A 88 -21.13 5.96 6.61
N ILE A 89 -20.57 6.72 7.56
CA ILE A 89 -20.54 8.18 7.52
C ILE A 89 -19.41 8.59 6.56
N PRO A 90 -19.64 9.45 5.56
CA PRO A 90 -18.58 9.99 4.71
C PRO A 90 -17.57 10.84 5.49
N VAL A 91 -16.30 10.77 5.08
CA VAL A 91 -15.22 11.61 5.64
C VAL A 91 -14.64 12.48 4.55
N ARG A 92 -14.54 13.79 4.76
CA ARG A 92 -13.93 14.72 3.81
C ARG A 92 -12.60 15.25 4.33
N VAL A 93 -11.56 15.17 3.51
CA VAL A 93 -10.24 15.77 3.78
C VAL A 93 -10.15 17.13 3.09
N LEU A 94 -9.97 18.20 3.87
CA LEU A 94 -9.99 19.60 3.44
C LEU A 94 -8.68 20.32 3.78
N ASN A 95 -8.40 21.43 3.09
CA ASN A 95 -7.21 22.25 3.34
C ASN A 95 -7.58 23.54 4.09
N THR A 96 -6.99 23.73 5.26
CA THR A 96 -7.15 24.94 6.08
C THR A 96 -6.60 26.19 5.38
N PHE A 97 -5.57 26.03 4.55
CA PHE A 97 -4.95 27.14 3.80
C PHE A 97 -5.68 27.45 2.48
N GLU A 98 -6.53 26.54 2.00
CA GLU A 98 -7.37 26.74 0.80
C GLU A 98 -8.82 26.30 1.06
N PRO A 99 -9.60 27.03 1.89
CA PRO A 99 -10.92 26.58 2.33
C PRO A 99 -11.97 26.44 1.23
N ALA A 100 -11.74 27.08 0.07
CA ALA A 100 -12.61 26.97 -1.10
C ALA A 100 -12.37 25.69 -1.92
N HIS A 101 -11.26 24.98 -1.68
CA HIS A 101 -10.95 23.74 -2.39
C HIS A 101 -11.91 22.62 -1.92
N PRO A 102 -12.54 21.85 -2.82
CA PRO A 102 -13.55 20.84 -2.47
C PRO A 102 -13.01 19.64 -1.66
N GLY A 103 -11.69 19.46 -1.72
CA GLY A 103 -10.97 18.39 -1.03
C GLY A 103 -11.25 17.01 -1.62
N THR A 104 -11.10 15.98 -0.79
CA THR A 104 -11.39 14.60 -1.15
C THR A 104 -12.48 14.04 -0.26
N LEU A 105 -13.54 13.52 -0.86
CA LEU A 105 -14.60 12.81 -0.16
C LEU A 105 -14.31 11.30 -0.10
N ILE A 106 -14.33 10.72 1.09
CA ILE A 106 -14.11 9.30 1.34
C ILE A 106 -15.45 8.65 1.70
N VAL A 107 -15.82 7.61 0.97
CA VAL A 107 -17.13 6.93 1.06
C VAL A 107 -17.00 5.41 1.17
N GLU A 108 -18.10 4.70 1.49
CA GLU A 108 -18.11 3.23 1.54
C GLU A 108 -17.77 2.61 0.18
N LYS A 109 -18.44 3.08 -0.88
CA LYS A 109 -18.18 2.68 -2.26
C LYS A 109 -18.03 3.94 -3.09
N ALA A 110 -16.87 4.11 -3.69
CA ALA A 110 -16.69 5.17 -4.68
C ALA A 110 -17.47 4.82 -5.94
N GLU A 111 -17.99 5.84 -6.63
CA GLU A 111 -18.58 5.63 -7.95
C GLU A 111 -17.50 5.09 -8.91
N SER A 112 -17.85 4.04 -9.65
CA SER A 112 -17.01 3.45 -10.68
C SER A 112 -17.83 3.36 -11.96
N ASP A 113 -17.54 4.24 -12.91
CA ASP A 113 -18.12 4.24 -14.26
C ASP A 113 -17.23 3.47 -15.27
N GLY A 114 -16.26 2.70 -14.77
CA GLY A 114 -15.24 2.02 -15.57
C GLY A 114 -14.08 2.92 -16.01
N ARG A 115 -14.14 4.23 -15.77
CA ARG A 115 -13.03 5.18 -15.97
C ARG A 115 -12.29 5.37 -14.63
N GLY A 116 -10.97 5.56 -14.70
CA GLY A 116 -10.18 5.83 -13.49
C GLY A 116 -10.09 4.69 -12.49
N THR A 117 -10.02 3.44 -12.96
CA THR A 117 -9.79 2.24 -12.14
C THR A 117 -8.52 2.38 -11.28
N VAL A 118 -7.48 3.02 -11.84
CA VAL A 118 -6.31 3.48 -11.07
C VAL A 118 -6.54 4.93 -10.64
N LYS A 119 -6.46 5.20 -9.33
CA LYS A 119 -6.68 6.53 -8.77
C LYS A 119 -5.41 7.16 -8.27
N ALA A 120 -4.54 6.39 -7.64
CA ALA A 120 -3.33 6.92 -7.04
C ALA A 120 -2.16 5.94 -7.09
N ILE A 121 -0.96 6.48 -6.93
CA ILE A 121 0.28 5.74 -6.81
C ILE A 121 1.06 6.26 -5.61
N THR A 122 1.77 5.37 -4.93
CA THR A 122 2.62 5.70 -3.80
C THR A 122 3.85 4.81 -3.79
N ALA A 123 4.85 5.16 -2.98
CA ALA A 123 6.01 4.32 -2.78
C ALA A 123 6.44 4.30 -1.31
N ILE A 124 6.86 3.12 -0.86
CA ILE A 124 7.56 2.94 0.42
C ILE A 124 9.04 2.75 0.13
N ARG A 125 9.87 3.58 0.75
CA ARG A 125 11.32 3.63 0.54
C ARG A 125 12.08 2.93 1.66
N SER A 126 13.36 2.63 1.41
CA SER A 126 14.27 2.02 2.38
C SER A 126 13.79 0.66 2.86
N MET A 127 13.57 -0.23 1.89
CA MET A 127 13.11 -1.60 2.10
C MET A 127 14.23 -2.60 1.83
N ASN A 128 14.04 -3.84 2.27
CA ASN A 128 14.92 -4.96 1.97
C ASN A 128 14.08 -6.19 1.61
N LEU A 129 14.42 -6.85 0.50
CA LEU A 129 13.80 -8.09 0.07
C LEU A 129 14.58 -9.27 0.64
N ILE A 130 13.98 -9.96 1.60
CA ILE A 130 14.54 -11.16 2.20
C ILE A 130 14.09 -12.37 1.41
N THR A 131 15.05 -13.22 1.06
CA THR A 131 14.85 -14.48 0.35
C THR A 131 15.29 -15.64 1.23
N VAL A 132 14.40 -16.60 1.44
CA VAL A 132 14.72 -17.94 1.97
C VAL A 132 14.54 -18.91 0.81
N ALA A 133 15.63 -19.51 0.34
CA ALA A 133 15.61 -20.38 -0.83
C ALA A 133 16.31 -21.71 -0.59
N GLY A 134 15.76 -22.78 -1.15
CA GLY A 134 16.23 -24.13 -0.93
C GLY A 134 15.47 -25.16 -1.75
N ARG A 135 16.19 -25.98 -2.53
CA ARG A 135 15.55 -27.08 -3.28
C ARG A 135 14.88 -28.11 -2.37
N GLY A 136 15.42 -28.30 -1.16
CA GLY A 136 14.88 -29.21 -0.16
C GLY A 136 13.68 -28.66 0.63
N MET A 137 13.22 -27.44 0.35
CA MET A 137 11.99 -26.90 0.94
C MET A 137 10.71 -27.50 0.32
N MET A 138 10.79 -28.03 -0.90
CA MET A 138 9.64 -28.52 -1.65
C MET A 138 8.94 -29.66 -0.89
N GLY A 139 7.64 -29.48 -0.61
CA GLY A 139 6.83 -30.49 0.08
C GLY A 139 7.19 -30.68 1.56
N VAL A 140 8.01 -29.81 2.16
CA VAL A 140 8.28 -29.79 3.60
C VAL A 140 7.29 -28.83 4.29
N PRO A 141 6.30 -29.35 5.03
CA PRO A 141 5.34 -28.49 5.70
C PRO A 141 6.01 -27.64 6.78
N GLY A 142 5.53 -26.41 6.96
CA GLY A 142 5.89 -25.57 8.10
C GLY A 142 7.09 -24.64 7.90
N ILE A 143 7.81 -24.69 6.77
CA ILE A 143 8.88 -23.72 6.48
C ILE A 143 8.33 -22.29 6.48
N ALA A 144 7.24 -22.03 5.76
CA ALA A 144 6.60 -20.70 5.77
C ALA A 144 6.16 -20.25 7.18
N ALA A 145 5.58 -21.17 7.96
CA ALA A 145 5.13 -20.86 9.33
C ALA A 145 6.32 -20.48 10.24
N ARG A 146 7.43 -21.21 10.15
CA ARG A 146 8.66 -20.93 10.90
C ARG A 146 9.33 -19.64 10.44
N THR A 147 9.35 -19.37 9.14
CA THR A 147 9.85 -18.11 8.57
C THR A 147 9.13 -16.92 9.20
N PHE A 148 7.79 -16.89 9.13
CA PHE A 148 7.04 -15.76 9.68
C PHE A 148 6.98 -15.74 11.20
N GLY A 149 7.12 -16.89 11.87
CA GLY A 149 7.31 -16.97 13.32
C GLY A 149 8.61 -16.30 13.77
N ALA A 150 9.73 -16.59 13.09
CA ALA A 150 11.02 -15.95 13.36
C ALA A 150 10.98 -14.44 13.13
N VAL A 151 10.35 -14.00 12.03
CA VAL A 151 10.16 -12.56 11.73
C VAL A 151 9.29 -11.87 12.79
N ALA A 152 8.21 -12.52 13.24
CA ALA A 152 7.33 -11.99 14.27
C ALA A 152 8.03 -11.84 15.63
N ASN A 153 8.93 -12.76 15.99
CA ASN A 153 9.71 -12.68 17.22
C ASN A 153 10.67 -11.47 17.24
N VAL A 154 11.13 -11.02 16.06
CA VAL A 154 11.91 -9.78 15.91
C VAL A 154 11.00 -8.54 15.99
N GLY A 155 9.69 -8.69 15.75
CA GLY A 155 8.75 -7.57 15.68
C GLY A 155 8.84 -6.78 14.37
N ALA A 156 9.44 -7.37 13.33
CA ALA A 156 9.56 -6.74 12.02
C ALA A 156 8.23 -6.79 11.25
N ASN A 157 7.87 -5.67 10.61
CA ASN A 157 6.67 -5.59 9.78
C ASN A 157 6.95 -6.15 8.38
N VAL A 158 6.15 -7.12 7.93
CA VAL A 158 6.23 -7.67 6.57
C VAL A 158 5.22 -6.96 5.68
N LEU A 159 5.70 -6.25 4.66
CA LEU A 159 4.84 -5.43 3.80
C LEU A 159 4.35 -6.16 2.55
N MET A 160 5.14 -7.12 2.08
CA MET A 160 4.87 -7.86 0.86
C MET A 160 5.44 -9.27 0.98
N ILE A 161 4.72 -10.26 0.46
CA ILE A 161 5.16 -11.65 0.38
C ILE A 161 4.98 -12.11 -1.07
N SER A 162 5.99 -12.77 -1.62
CA SER A 162 5.97 -13.40 -2.93
C SER A 162 6.60 -14.78 -2.83
N GLN A 163 5.91 -15.79 -3.32
CA GLN A 163 6.36 -17.17 -3.22
C GLN A 163 6.18 -17.84 -4.58
N SER A 164 7.22 -18.55 -5.00
CA SER A 164 7.21 -19.25 -6.29
C SER A 164 6.45 -20.57 -6.18
N SER A 165 5.78 -20.98 -7.26
CA SER A 165 4.97 -22.20 -7.30
C SER A 165 5.77 -23.49 -7.11
N SER A 166 7.10 -23.47 -7.20
CA SER A 166 7.95 -24.63 -6.90
C SER A 166 8.15 -24.87 -5.40
N GLU A 167 7.66 -23.97 -4.53
CA GLU A 167 7.88 -23.99 -3.08
C GLU A 167 9.36 -23.94 -2.64
N GLN A 168 10.25 -23.60 -3.57
CA GLN A 168 11.69 -23.57 -3.34
C GLN A 168 12.18 -22.21 -2.85
N SER A 169 11.33 -21.18 -2.85
CA SER A 169 11.71 -19.85 -2.39
C SER A 169 10.54 -19.10 -1.77
N ILE A 170 10.80 -18.45 -0.65
CA ILE A 170 9.91 -17.47 -0.02
C ILE A 170 10.63 -16.14 -0.03
N CYS A 171 10.04 -15.15 -0.68
CA CYS A 171 10.54 -13.79 -0.71
C CYS A 171 9.57 -12.87 0.05
N PHE A 172 10.08 -11.98 0.87
CA PHE A 172 9.23 -11.01 1.56
C PHE A 172 9.98 -9.72 1.85
N VAL A 173 9.25 -8.62 1.94
CA VAL A 173 9.82 -7.28 2.09
C VAL A 173 9.61 -6.76 3.51
N VAL A 174 10.70 -6.28 4.12
CA VAL A 174 10.72 -5.65 5.44
C VAL A 174 11.40 -4.27 5.36
N PRO A 175 11.20 -3.38 6.34
CA PRO A 175 12.01 -2.16 6.45
C PRO A 175 13.49 -2.50 6.54
N GLU A 176 14.33 -1.73 5.85
CA GLU A 176 15.78 -1.95 5.81
C GLU A 176 16.42 -1.94 7.21
N SER A 177 15.89 -1.12 8.12
CA SER A 177 16.31 -1.06 9.53
C SER A 177 16.15 -2.36 10.31
N SER A 178 15.30 -3.28 9.85
CA SER A 178 15.01 -4.56 10.52
C SER A 178 15.63 -5.75 9.79
N ALA A 179 16.25 -5.53 8.64
CA ALA A 179 16.68 -6.60 7.75
C ALA A 179 17.74 -7.52 8.38
N ASP A 180 18.78 -6.95 9.00
CA ASP A 180 19.87 -7.72 9.59
C ASP A 180 19.40 -8.60 10.76
N GLU A 181 18.54 -8.07 11.62
CA GLU A 181 17.96 -8.81 12.75
C GLU A 181 17.07 -9.96 12.25
N VAL A 182 16.27 -9.71 11.21
CA VAL A 182 15.44 -10.73 10.56
C VAL A 182 16.31 -11.83 9.95
N ILE A 183 17.37 -11.49 9.21
CA ILE A 183 18.27 -12.48 8.59
C ILE A 183 18.95 -13.33 9.68
N ALA A 184 19.41 -12.70 10.76
CA ALA A 184 20.03 -13.41 11.88
C ALA A 184 19.04 -14.39 12.55
N ALA A 185 17.81 -13.94 12.81
CA ALA A 185 16.76 -14.77 13.39
C ALA A 185 16.42 -15.99 12.50
N LEU A 186 16.30 -15.79 11.19
CA LEU A 186 16.04 -16.87 10.24
C LEU A 186 17.19 -17.87 10.16
N ARG A 187 18.44 -17.40 10.16
CA ARG A 187 19.62 -18.28 10.17
C ARG A 187 19.69 -19.13 11.44
N GLY A 188 19.29 -18.57 12.58
CA GLY A 188 19.15 -19.31 13.83
C GLY A 188 18.03 -20.35 13.77
N GLU A 189 16.83 -19.94 13.31
CA GLU A 189 15.65 -20.81 13.19
C GLU A 189 15.90 -22.01 12.25
N PHE A 190 16.61 -21.77 11.14
CA PHE A 190 16.84 -22.75 10.08
C PHE A 190 18.25 -23.34 10.06
N GLN A 191 18.98 -23.28 11.17
CA GLN A 191 20.38 -23.73 11.23
C GLN A 191 20.54 -25.19 10.74
N ARG A 192 19.64 -26.09 11.15
CA ARG A 192 19.71 -27.51 10.75
C ARG A 192 19.39 -27.72 9.28
N GLU A 193 18.43 -26.98 8.74
CA GLU A 193 18.06 -27.02 7.33
C GLU A 193 19.18 -26.48 6.44
N LEU A 194 19.91 -25.46 6.90
CA LEU A 194 21.11 -24.94 6.23
C LEU A 194 22.26 -25.97 6.25
N GLU A 195 22.55 -26.55 7.41
CA GLU A 195 23.59 -27.60 7.56
C GLU A 195 23.31 -28.84 6.69
N ARG A 196 22.03 -29.16 6.48
CA ARG A 196 21.58 -30.31 5.67
C ARG A 196 21.32 -29.97 4.21
N HIS A 197 21.54 -28.72 3.79
CA HIS A 197 21.25 -28.24 2.43
C HIS A 197 19.78 -28.45 2.00
N TYR A 198 18.85 -28.34 2.94
CA TYR A 198 17.42 -28.23 2.64
C TYR A 198 17.05 -26.79 2.29
N ILE A 199 17.67 -25.85 3.00
CA ILE A 199 17.73 -24.44 2.64
C ILE A 199 19.15 -24.18 2.12
N ASP A 200 19.24 -23.67 0.90
CA ASP A 200 20.50 -23.37 0.23
C ASP A 200 21.04 -22.00 0.69
N GLU A 201 20.14 -21.02 0.86
CA GLU A 201 20.52 -19.67 1.25
C GLU A 201 19.42 -18.88 1.96
N ILE A 202 19.88 -17.94 2.80
CA ILE A 202 19.07 -16.86 3.39
C ILE A 202 19.84 -15.55 3.23
N HIS A 203 19.32 -14.67 2.38
CA HIS A 203 19.95 -13.39 2.04
C HIS A 203 18.93 -12.26 1.95
N GLY A 204 19.41 -11.02 2.06
CA GLY A 204 18.63 -9.81 1.83
C GLY A 204 19.18 -9.02 0.66
N MET A 205 18.29 -8.36 -0.09
CA MET A 205 18.61 -7.37 -1.11
C MET A 205 18.15 -5.99 -0.64
N SER A 206 19.11 -5.14 -0.27
CA SER A 206 18.90 -3.75 0.16
C SER A 206 18.71 -2.80 -1.04
N HIS A 207 18.49 -1.51 -0.76
CA HIS A 207 18.35 -0.45 -1.77
C HIS A 207 17.19 -0.68 -2.74
N ILE A 208 16.08 -1.18 -2.20
CA ILE A 208 14.84 -1.40 -2.93
C ILE A 208 13.68 -0.58 -2.35
N ASN A 209 12.64 -0.42 -3.16
CA ASN A 209 11.42 0.30 -2.82
C ASN A 209 10.21 -0.49 -3.30
N ILE A 210 9.11 -0.38 -2.58
CA ILE A 210 7.81 -0.84 -3.04
C ILE A 210 7.12 0.34 -3.72
N VAL A 211 6.71 0.18 -4.97
CA VAL A 211 5.78 1.08 -5.65
C VAL A 211 4.41 0.40 -5.63
N ALA A 212 3.40 1.09 -5.12
CA ALA A 212 2.03 0.60 -5.07
C ALA A 212 1.12 1.45 -5.96
N VAL A 213 0.31 0.76 -6.75
CA VAL A 213 -0.70 1.32 -7.65
C VAL A 213 -2.06 0.98 -7.06
N VAL A 214 -2.84 2.01 -6.73
CA VAL A 214 -4.09 1.88 -5.98
C VAL A 214 -5.28 2.38 -6.79
N GLY A 215 -6.37 1.63 -6.71
CA GLY A 215 -7.70 2.06 -7.12
C GLY A 215 -8.70 0.92 -7.14
N SER A 216 -9.99 1.19 -7.25
CA SER A 216 -11.04 0.17 -7.23
C SER A 216 -11.00 -0.73 -8.48
N GLY A 217 -11.25 -2.04 -8.35
CA GLY A 217 -11.40 -2.93 -9.52
C GLY A 217 -10.10 -3.32 -10.21
N MET A 218 -8.97 -3.22 -9.49
CA MET A 218 -7.66 -3.71 -9.97
C MET A 218 -7.71 -5.21 -10.23
N ARG A 219 -8.39 -5.94 -9.33
CA ARG A 219 -8.74 -7.35 -9.55
C ARG A 219 -9.98 -7.44 -10.43
N GLY A 220 -9.89 -8.17 -11.53
CA GLY A 220 -11.01 -8.41 -12.44
C GLY A 220 -11.09 -7.51 -13.67
N THR A 221 -10.24 -6.48 -13.77
CA THR A 221 -10.12 -5.66 -14.99
C THR A 221 -8.92 -6.09 -15.84
N PRO A 222 -9.13 -6.78 -16.99
CA PRO A 222 -8.05 -7.20 -17.86
C PRO A 222 -7.24 -6.00 -18.40
N GLY A 223 -5.93 -6.16 -18.46
CA GLY A 223 -5.02 -5.16 -19.04
C GLY A 223 -4.42 -4.14 -18.07
N LEU A 224 -4.98 -3.94 -16.86
CA LEU A 224 -4.41 -2.98 -15.90
C LEU A 224 -3.01 -3.34 -15.45
N ALA A 225 -2.81 -4.59 -15.00
CA ALA A 225 -1.48 -5.07 -14.64
C ALA A 225 -0.51 -4.95 -15.83
N ALA A 226 -0.98 -5.30 -17.04
CA ALA A 226 -0.16 -5.16 -18.24
C ALA A 226 0.24 -3.70 -18.52
N ASN A 227 -0.65 -2.73 -18.30
CA ASN A 227 -0.33 -1.31 -18.42
C ASN A 227 0.71 -0.86 -17.38
N VAL A 228 0.58 -1.30 -16.11
CA VAL A 228 1.61 -1.04 -15.08
C VAL A 228 2.97 -1.55 -15.54
N PHE A 229 3.06 -2.81 -15.99
CA PHE A 229 4.33 -3.39 -16.46
C PHE A 229 4.83 -2.73 -17.76
N THR A 230 3.93 -2.33 -18.65
CA THR A 230 4.28 -1.62 -19.89
C THR A 230 4.90 -0.26 -19.58
N ALA A 231 4.35 0.48 -18.61
CA ALA A 231 4.91 1.77 -18.20
C ALA A 231 6.36 1.64 -17.71
N VAL A 232 6.61 0.73 -16.77
CA VAL A 232 7.96 0.55 -16.22
C VAL A 232 8.92 -0.04 -17.26
N ALA A 233 8.46 -0.95 -18.12
CA ALA A 233 9.27 -1.53 -19.20
C ALA A 233 9.69 -0.47 -20.25
N ARG A 234 8.80 0.44 -20.63
CA ARG A 234 9.12 1.55 -21.56
C ARG A 234 10.18 2.51 -21.00
N SER A 235 10.27 2.60 -19.67
CA SER A 235 11.30 3.37 -18.98
C SER A 235 12.58 2.58 -18.72
N GLY A 236 12.69 1.33 -19.18
CA GLY A 236 13.87 0.48 -18.98
C GLY A 236 14.05 0.00 -17.53
N ILE A 237 12.99 0.02 -16.74
CA ILE A 237 13.02 -0.31 -15.30
C ILE A 237 12.81 -1.80 -15.11
N ASN A 238 13.69 -2.42 -14.32
CA ASN A 238 13.57 -3.83 -13.97
C ASN A 238 12.70 -4.02 -12.72
N VAL A 239 11.74 -4.95 -12.78
CA VAL A 239 10.88 -5.29 -11.65
C VAL A 239 11.44 -6.53 -10.94
N ILE A 240 11.78 -6.39 -9.66
CA ILE A 240 12.43 -7.44 -8.86
C ILE A 240 11.41 -8.43 -8.30
N ALA A 241 10.29 -7.91 -7.81
CA ALA A 241 9.21 -8.71 -7.22
C ALA A 241 7.86 -8.05 -7.46
N ILE A 242 6.81 -8.88 -7.48
CA ILE A 242 5.43 -8.46 -7.75
C ILE A 242 4.51 -9.07 -6.70
N ALA A 243 3.54 -8.29 -6.23
CA ALA A 243 2.41 -8.77 -5.47
C ALA A 243 1.11 -8.16 -6.02
N GLN A 244 0.14 -9.03 -6.29
CA GLN A 244 -1.23 -8.68 -6.64
C GLN A 244 -2.10 -9.81 -6.11
N GLY A 245 -3.16 -9.52 -5.36
CA GLY A 245 -4.01 -10.61 -4.87
C GLY A 245 -5.07 -10.22 -3.85
N SER A 246 -4.68 -10.17 -2.57
CA SER A 246 -5.62 -10.13 -1.43
C SER A 246 -6.54 -8.91 -1.42
N SER A 247 -6.08 -7.80 -1.98
CA SER A 247 -6.86 -6.57 -2.17
C SER A 247 -7.37 -6.51 -3.60
N GLU A 248 -8.64 -6.16 -3.77
CA GLU A 248 -9.18 -5.81 -5.09
C GLU A 248 -8.65 -4.46 -5.58
N ALA A 249 -7.89 -3.75 -4.73
CA ALA A 249 -7.53 -2.37 -4.92
C ALA A 249 -6.04 -2.05 -5.08
N ASN A 250 -5.12 -3.05 -5.10
CA ASN A 250 -3.69 -2.77 -5.26
C ASN A 250 -2.91 -3.71 -6.21
N ILE A 251 -1.90 -3.13 -6.86
CA ILE A 251 -0.75 -3.83 -7.45
C ILE A 251 0.52 -3.24 -6.85
N SER A 252 1.39 -4.10 -6.33
CA SER A 252 2.67 -3.71 -5.75
C SER A 252 3.83 -4.29 -6.54
N LEU A 253 4.84 -3.47 -6.80
CA LEU A 253 6.06 -3.84 -7.52
C LEU A 253 7.29 -3.36 -6.76
N VAL A 254 8.34 -4.17 -6.79
CA VAL A 254 9.63 -3.86 -6.15
C VAL A 254 10.64 -3.42 -7.20
N VAL A 255 11.25 -2.27 -6.98
CA VAL A 255 12.28 -1.67 -7.85
C VAL A 255 13.45 -1.15 -7.02
N ILE A 256 14.61 -0.95 -7.66
CA ILE A 256 15.78 -0.36 -6.97
C ILE A 256 15.58 1.13 -6.68
N ASP A 257 16.37 1.67 -5.75
CA ASP A 257 16.39 3.09 -5.34
C ASP A 257 16.49 4.08 -6.50
N ALA A 258 17.29 3.76 -7.52
CA ALA A 258 17.48 4.63 -8.68
C ALA A 258 16.19 4.78 -9.52
N ASP A 259 15.32 3.76 -9.52
CA ASP A 259 14.22 3.65 -10.47
C ASP A 259 12.85 4.06 -9.90
N VAL A 260 12.72 4.17 -8.58
CA VAL A 260 11.43 4.46 -7.91
C VAL A 260 10.75 5.73 -8.40
N THR A 261 11.51 6.82 -8.59
CA THR A 261 10.94 8.09 -9.08
C THR A 261 10.49 7.98 -10.53
N ALA A 262 11.28 7.31 -11.37
CA ALA A 262 10.94 7.09 -12.77
C ALA A 262 9.72 6.15 -12.91
N SER A 263 9.62 5.14 -12.05
CA SER A 263 8.49 4.22 -11.97
C SER A 263 7.20 4.95 -11.64
N LEU A 264 7.22 5.80 -10.59
CA LEU A 264 6.06 6.59 -10.21
C LEU A 264 5.61 7.49 -11.35
N ARG A 265 6.53 8.21 -12.01
CA ARG A 265 6.18 9.09 -13.14
C ARG A 265 5.62 8.30 -14.33
N ALA A 266 6.28 7.23 -14.74
CA ALA A 266 5.85 6.41 -15.87
C ALA A 266 4.45 5.83 -15.66
N ILE A 267 4.16 5.34 -14.46
CA ILE A 267 2.84 4.79 -14.11
C ILE A 267 1.81 5.93 -14.01
N HIS A 268 2.16 7.09 -13.45
CA HIS A 268 1.27 8.25 -13.39
C HIS A 268 0.84 8.69 -14.79
N ASP A 269 1.79 8.73 -15.72
CA ASP A 269 1.57 9.17 -17.09
C ASP A 269 0.71 8.17 -17.89
N ILE A 270 1.00 6.86 -17.82
CA ILE A 270 0.25 5.86 -18.60
C ILE A 270 -1.23 5.78 -18.20
N PHE A 271 -1.55 6.09 -16.94
CA PHE A 271 -2.91 6.13 -16.42
C PHE A 271 -3.53 7.53 -16.46
N GLU A 272 -2.86 8.49 -17.09
CA GLU A 272 -3.32 9.88 -17.23
C GLU A 272 -3.73 10.49 -15.88
N LEU A 273 -2.98 10.17 -14.81
CA LEU A 273 -3.41 10.52 -13.45
C LEU A 273 -3.42 12.03 -13.20
N HIS A 274 -2.74 12.82 -14.04
CA HIS A 274 -2.81 14.29 -14.05
C HIS A 274 -4.14 14.84 -14.59
N VAL A 275 -4.89 14.04 -15.34
CA VAL A 275 -6.18 14.41 -15.94
C VAL A 275 -7.32 14.10 -14.94
N PRO A 276 -8.36 14.96 -14.85
CA PRO A 276 -9.58 14.64 -14.09
C PRO A 276 -10.18 13.30 -14.50
N THR A 277 -10.66 12.52 -13.53
CA THR A 277 -11.17 11.15 -13.75
C THR A 277 -12.22 11.09 -14.85
N GLU A 278 -13.13 12.08 -14.94
CA GLU A 278 -14.20 12.11 -15.94
C GLU A 278 -13.67 12.30 -17.37
N GLN A 279 -12.47 12.85 -17.51
CA GLN A 279 -11.80 13.19 -18.76
C GLN A 279 -10.75 12.17 -19.20
N ARG A 280 -10.46 11.16 -18.38
CA ARG A 280 -9.48 10.12 -18.71
C ARG A 280 -9.99 9.21 -19.81
N SER A 281 -9.04 8.70 -20.60
CA SER A 281 -9.29 7.58 -21.50
C SER A 281 -9.83 6.37 -20.71
N PRO A 282 -10.83 5.64 -21.22
CA PRO A 282 -11.22 4.36 -20.62
C PRO A 282 -9.99 3.49 -20.48
N ALA A 283 -9.85 2.79 -19.35
CA ALA A 283 -8.70 1.93 -19.11
C ALA A 283 -8.49 1.06 -20.36
N HIS A 284 -7.31 1.17 -20.99
CA HIS A 284 -6.96 0.38 -22.16
C HIS A 284 -7.06 -1.10 -21.77
N THR A 285 -8.23 -1.70 -21.97
CA THR A 285 -8.34 -3.13 -22.23
C THR A 285 -7.59 -3.28 -23.54
N ALA A 286 -6.36 -3.77 -23.47
CA ALA A 286 -5.65 -4.25 -24.65
C ALA A 286 -6.49 -5.38 -25.24
N GLY A 287 -7.48 -5.01 -26.04
CA GLY A 287 -8.27 -5.90 -26.85
C GLY A 287 -7.43 -6.22 -28.08
N ALA A 288 -6.98 -7.47 -28.13
CA ALA A 288 -6.89 -8.27 -29.33
C ALA A 288 -6.76 -7.48 -30.66
N THR A 289 -5.52 -7.30 -31.11
CA THR A 289 -5.26 -7.20 -32.55
C THR A 289 -4.17 -8.20 -32.88
N ALA A 290 -4.63 -9.28 -33.52
CA ALA A 290 -3.97 -10.30 -34.35
C ALA A 290 -2.49 -10.62 -34.09
#